data_AF-A0A542IQ05-F1
#
_entry.id   AF-A0A542IQ05-F1
#
_cell.length_a   1.000
_cell.length_b   1.000
_cell.length_c   1.000
_cell.angle_alpha   90.00
_cell.angle_beta   90.00
_cell.angle_gamma   90.00
#
_symmetry.space_group_name_H-M   'P 1'
#
loop_
_entity.id
_entity.type
_entity.pdbx_description
1 polymer ?
#
loop_
_entity_poly.entity_id
_entity_poly.type
_entity_poly.pdbx_seq_one_letter_code
_entity_poly.pdbx_strand_id
1 'polypeptide(L)' 'MVIRTWNEPNQSPGFRARMTYSDSPASGPKTIYTVDPDEVVNAVRRWLHTQTEAPHQP' A
#
# COMPACT_ATOMS: atom_id res chain seq x y z
N MET A 1 3.59 6.63 -1.32
CA MET A 1 3.41 5.17 -1.27
C MET A 1 4.09 4.53 -2.48
N VAL A 2 4.67 3.34 -2.33
CA VAL A 2 5.23 2.53 -3.43
C VAL A 2 4.58 1.15 -3.41
N ILE A 3 4.12 0.69 -4.58
CA ILE A 3 3.49 -0.63 -4.75
C ILE A 3 4.27 -1.39 -5.81
N ARG A 4 4.64 -2.63 -5.51
CA ARG A 4 5.21 -3.57 -6.48
C ARG A 4 4.36 -4.81 -6.52
N THR A 5 3.93 -5.21 -7.71
CA THR A 5 3.12 -6.40 -7.93
C THR A 5 3.87 -7.37 -8.83
N TRP A 6 3.68 -8.66 -8.61
CA TRP A 6 4.15 -9.69 -9.52
C TRP A 6 3.15 -10.84 -9.59
N ASN A 7 3.20 -11.54 -10.73
CA ASN A 7 2.39 -12.72 -10.99
C ASN A 7 3.09 -13.96 -10.41
N GLU A 8 2.37 -14.76 -9.64
CA GLU A 8 2.83 -16.04 -9.08
C GLU A 8 1.98 -17.17 -9.67
N PRO A 9 2.15 -17.53 -10.95
CA PRO A 9 1.21 -18.38 -11.70
C PRO A 9 0.98 -19.78 -11.10
N ASN A 10 1.86 -20.23 -10.21
CA ASN A 10 1.76 -21.52 -9.53
C ASN A 10 1.09 -21.43 -8.14
N GLN A 11 0.61 -20.26 -7.74
CA GLN A 11 -0.14 -20.04 -6.51
C GLN A 11 -1.53 -19.51 -6.86
N SER A 12 -2.55 -19.84 -6.07
CA SER A 12 -3.86 -19.17 -6.15
C SER A 12 -3.88 -18.09 -5.08
N PRO A 13 -4.17 -16.80 -5.40
CA PRO A 13 -4.80 -16.27 -6.61
C PRO A 13 -3.85 -15.83 -7.74
N GLY A 14 -2.57 -16.22 -7.71
CA GLY A 14 -1.60 -15.87 -8.75
C GLY A 14 -1.05 -14.45 -8.62
N PHE A 15 -1.37 -13.77 -7.52
CA PHE A 15 -1.03 -12.38 -7.30
C PHE A 15 -0.22 -12.27 -6.01
N ARG A 16 0.82 -11.44 -6.06
CA ARG A 16 1.48 -10.97 -4.86
C ARG A 16 1.86 -9.50 -5.03
N ALA A 17 1.66 -8.75 -3.95
CA ALA A 17 2.05 -7.37 -3.85
C ALA A 17 2.97 -7.14 -2.65
N ARG A 18 3.91 -6.22 -2.82
CA ARG A 18 4.67 -5.57 -1.77
C ARG A 18 4.34 -4.09 -1.77
N MET A 19 3.88 -3.59 -0.64
CA MET A 19 3.55 -2.18 -0.46
C MET A 19 4.47 -1.58 0.59
N THR A 20 5.06 -0.42 0.29
CA THR A 20 5.83 0.38 1.24
C THR A 20 5.20 1.76 1.34
N TYR A 21 4.75 2.15 2.53
CA TYR A 21 4.09 3.44 2.76
C TYR A 21 4.33 3.95 4.18
N SER A 22 4.22 5.27 4.35
CA SER A 22 4.11 5.91 5.66
C SER A 22 2.66 6.35 5.86
N ASP A 23 2.11 5.99 7.01
CA ASP A 23 0.78 6.34 7.49
C ASP A 23 0.74 7.70 8.19
N SER A 24 1.89 8.32 8.48
CA SER A 24 1.97 9.72 8.84
C SER A 24 3.33 10.29 8.43
N PRO A 25 3.46 11.62 8.28
CA PRO A 25 4.76 12.26 8.04
C PRO A 25 5.77 12.01 9.18
N ALA A 26 5.28 11.77 10.40
CA ALA A 26 6.09 11.49 11.58
C ALA A 26 6.47 10.00 11.72
N SER A 27 5.85 9.11 10.95
CA SER A 27 6.09 7.68 10.99
C SER A 27 7.04 7.24 9.88
N GLY A 28 8.01 6.41 10.25
CA GLY A 28 8.87 5.74 9.27
C GLY A 28 8.05 4.85 8.31
N PRO A 29 8.57 4.58 7.10
CA PRO A 29 7.87 3.75 6.12
C PRO A 29 7.76 2.31 6.61
N LYS A 30 6.55 1.75 6.55
CA LYS A 30 6.29 0.32 6.80
C LYS A 30 6.14 -0.44 5.49
N THR A 31 6.56 -1.70 5.49
CA THR A 31 6.41 -2.60 4.34
C THR A 31 5.49 -3.76 4.68
N ILE A 32 4.52 -4.02 3.83
CA ILE A 32 3.59 -5.16 3.94
C ILE A 32 3.57 -5.97 2.64
N TYR A 33 3.23 -7.25 2.76
CA TYR A 33 3.07 -8.17 1.65
C TYR A 33 1.66 -8.74 1.67
N THR A 34 1.02 -8.85 0.52
CA THR A 34 -0.31 -9.46 0.41
C THR A 34 -0.45 -10.24 -0.88
N VAL A 35 -1.29 -11.27 -0.85
CA VAL A 35 -1.75 -12.02 -2.02
C VAL A 35 -3.18 -11.64 -2.42
N ASP A 36 -3.81 -10.73 -1.67
CA ASP A 36 -5.17 -10.26 -1.90
C ASP A 36 -5.15 -8.88 -2.62
N PRO A 37 -5.66 -8.80 -3.87
CA PRO A 37 -5.79 -7.54 -4.59
C PRO A 37 -6.66 -6.51 -3.85
N ASP A 38 -7.70 -6.94 -3.13
CA ASP A 38 -8.60 -6.03 -2.43
C ASP A 38 -7.90 -5.36 -1.24
N GLU A 39 -6.99 -6.08 -0.57
CA GLU A 39 -6.15 -5.51 0.49
C GLU A 39 -5.26 -4.38 -0.06
N VAL A 40 -4.72 -4.54 -1.27
CA VAL A 40 -3.94 -3.48 -1.94
C VAL A 40 -4.78 -2.24 -2.17
N VAL A 41 -5.98 -2.40 -2.74
CA VAL A 41 -6.90 -1.28 -3.00
C VAL A 41 -7.29 -0.58 -1.70
N ASN A 42 -7.59 -1.34 -0.65
CA ASN A 42 -7.94 -0.80 0.66
C ASN A 42 -6.76 -0.08 1.34
N ALA A 43 -5.53 -0.56 1.16
CA ALA A 43 -4.34 0.14 1.65
C ALA A 43 -4.12 1.46 0.91
N VAL A 44 -4.32 1.50 -0.41
CA VAL A 44 -4.23 2.73 -1.22
C VAL A 44 -5.27 3.75 -0.80
N ARG A 45 -6.54 3.33 -0.64
CA ARG A 45 -7.61 4.22 -0.17
C ARG A 45 -7.26 4.86 1.16
N ARG A 46 -6.85 4.05 2.14
CA ARG A 46 -6.42 4.54 3.47
C ARG A 46 -5.29 5.55 3.35
N TRP A 47 -4.25 5.24 2.56
CA TRP A 47 -3.12 6.14 2.37
C TRP A 47 -3.54 7.48 1.77
N LEU A 48 -4.42 7.49 0.75
CA LEU A 48 -4.94 8.71 0.12
C LEU A 48 -5.75 9.57 1.09
N HIS A 49 -6.59 8.96 1.93
CA HIS A 49 -7.32 9.70 2.97
C HIS A 49 -6.36 10.41 3.93
N THR A 50 -5.29 9.74 4.37
CA THR A 50 -4.30 10.35 5.26
C THR A 50 -3.50 11.47 4.62
N GLN A 51 -3.27 11.43 3.29
CA GLN A 51 -2.64 12.55 2.58
C GLN A 51 -3.58 13.77 2.46
N THR A 52 -4.90 13.56 2.48
CA THR A 52 -5.88 14.64 2.41
C THR A 52 -6.02 15.37 3.74
N GLU A 53 -5.81 14.67 4.86
CA GLU A 53 -5.82 15.24 6.22
C GLU A 53 -4.49 15.90 6.62
N ALA A 54 -3.40 15.61 5.91
CA ALA A 54 -2.13 16.30 6.11
C ALA A 54 -2.28 17.75 5.59
N PRO A 55 -2.03 18.79 6.41
CA PRO A 55 -2.13 20.16 5.95
C PRO A 55 -1.19 20.36 4.77
N HIS A 56 -1.70 20.98 3.70
CA HIS A 56 -0.87 21.61 2.68
C HIS A 56 0.12 22.53 3.39
N GLN A 57 1.38 22.12 3.49
CA GLN A 57 2.42 22.98 4.02
C GLN A 57 2.79 23.97 2.89
N PRO A 58 2.65 25.30 3.13
CA PRO A 58 2.90 26.35 2.13
C PRO A 58 4.38 26.46 1.73
#